data_AF-A0A1X2GZV8-F1
#
_entry.id   AF-A0A1X2GZV8-F1
#
_cell.length_a   1.000
_cell.length_b   1.000
_cell.length_c   1.000
_cell.angle_alpha   90.00
_cell.angle_beta   90.00
_cell.angle_gamma   90.00
#
_symmetry.space_group_name_H-M   'P 1'
#
loop_
_entity.id
_entity.type
_entity.pdbx_description
1 polymer ?
#
loop_
_entity_poly.entity_id
_entity_poly.type
_entity_poly.pdbx_seq_one_letter_code
_entity_poly.pdbx_strand_id
1 'polypeptide(L)'
;MQELQTVEDEFEKKNSALHNKVEQSYLELSNELVDRKTLLETEKKKFYRERELIQEVRKFQNEKVKLNIGGDFFTTSLTTLTRDPNSLLAKRVTDPKLSRRREADGSFFIDRDSTVFRIVLNYLRDQRIPDSVRDDPKIMDELMQEAQYYQIQDLMRLRWTGLPLITQEELARLYPPSTPSVTFKLEHKDLHGLDFSHYKVDPRSSFAYSNLEGCRFEEAWFEFDFEQQVDFRYAYLRGARFPEPGTPHRVPGVQFKIEGAITDGSTL
;
A
#
# COMPACT_ATOMS: atom_id res chain seq x y z
N MET A 1 11.76 -93.46 -47.99
CA MET A 1 12.23 -92.23 -48.66
C MET A 1 11.07 -91.29 -48.98
N GLN A 2 9.96 -91.74 -49.59
CA GLN A 2 8.80 -90.87 -49.87
C GLN A 2 8.12 -90.26 -48.63
N GLU A 3 7.95 -91.01 -47.54
CA GLU A 3 7.31 -90.49 -46.31
C GLU A 3 8.10 -89.35 -45.65
N LEU A 4 9.44 -89.44 -45.68
CA LEU A 4 10.33 -88.42 -45.09
C LEU A 4 10.18 -87.08 -45.82
N GLN A 5 10.03 -87.13 -47.14
CA GLN A 5 9.92 -85.96 -48.01
C GLN A 5 8.58 -85.24 -47.84
N THR A 6 7.49 -85.98 -47.66
CA THR A 6 6.18 -85.41 -47.29
C THR A 6 6.19 -84.73 -45.92
N VAL A 7 6.93 -85.27 -44.94
CA VAL A 7 7.06 -84.67 -43.61
C VAL A 7 7.88 -83.38 -43.68
N GLU A 8 8.93 -83.34 -44.48
CA GLU A 8 9.70 -82.11 -44.76
C GLU A 8 8.83 -81.03 -45.43
N ASP A 9 8.05 -81.38 -46.45
CA ASP A 9 7.16 -80.44 -47.16
C ASP A 9 6.08 -79.86 -46.22
N GLU A 10 5.51 -80.69 -45.34
CA GLU A 10 4.55 -80.22 -44.33
C GLU A 10 5.19 -79.33 -43.27
N PHE A 11 6.42 -79.66 -42.85
CA PHE A 11 7.17 -78.87 -41.91
C PHE A 11 7.50 -77.49 -42.50
N GLU A 12 7.98 -77.44 -43.74
CA GLU A 12 8.25 -76.18 -44.44
C GLU A 12 6.99 -75.31 -44.60
N LYS A 13 5.86 -75.91 -44.99
CA LYS A 13 4.58 -75.20 -45.06
C LYS A 13 4.15 -74.64 -43.71
N LYS A 14 4.21 -75.44 -42.64
CA LYS A 14 3.85 -74.98 -41.28
C LYS A 14 4.80 -73.90 -40.78
N ASN A 15 6.09 -74.02 -41.07
CA ASN A 15 7.10 -73.05 -40.67
C ASN A 15 6.93 -71.72 -41.42
N SER A 16 6.65 -71.77 -42.72
CA SER A 16 6.31 -70.58 -43.53
C SER A 16 5.02 -69.90 -43.04
N ALA A 17 3.96 -70.67 -42.77
CA ALA A 17 2.72 -70.14 -42.23
C ALA A 17 2.90 -69.50 -40.84
N LEU A 18 3.71 -70.11 -39.97
CA LEU A 18 4.05 -69.56 -38.67
C LEU A 18 4.84 -68.25 -38.81
N HIS A 19 5.83 -68.21 -39.71
CA HIS A 19 6.63 -67.01 -39.96
C HIS A 19 5.76 -65.83 -40.40
N ASN A 20 4.88 -66.04 -41.37
CA ASN A 20 3.94 -65.02 -41.85
C ASN A 20 3.01 -64.53 -40.73
N LYS A 21 2.53 -65.44 -39.87
CA LYS A 21 1.64 -65.08 -38.75
C LYS A 21 2.37 -64.26 -37.68
N VAL A 22 3.63 -64.61 -37.39
CA VAL A 22 4.49 -63.85 -36.48
C VAL A 22 4.79 -62.47 -37.05
N GLU A 23 5.10 -62.37 -38.34
CA GLU A 23 5.38 -61.10 -39.02
C GLU A 23 4.15 -60.17 -39.03
N GLN A 24 2.96 -60.70 -39.34
CA GLN A 24 1.73 -59.92 -39.27
C GLN A 24 1.41 -59.46 -37.85
N SER A 25 1.52 -60.36 -36.86
CA SER A 25 1.30 -60.00 -35.45
C SER A 25 2.30 -58.92 -34.98
N TYR A 26 3.54 -58.98 -35.47
CA TYR A 26 4.56 -57.98 -35.18
C TYR A 26 4.23 -56.62 -35.81
N LEU A 27 3.79 -56.61 -37.07
CA LEU A 27 3.35 -55.39 -37.77
C LEU A 27 2.15 -54.73 -37.09
N GLU A 28 1.14 -55.51 -36.73
CA GLU A 28 -0.05 -55.02 -36.01
C GLU A 28 0.34 -54.40 -34.67
N LEU A 29 1.14 -55.10 -33.87
CA LEU A 29 1.61 -54.61 -32.57
C LEU A 29 2.47 -53.35 -32.72
N SER A 30 3.33 -53.29 -33.75
CA SER A 30 4.17 -52.12 -34.04
C SER A 30 3.32 -50.89 -34.36
N ASN A 31 2.30 -51.05 -35.22
CA ASN A 31 1.38 -49.97 -35.56
C ASN A 31 0.58 -49.50 -34.34
N GLU A 32 0.07 -50.43 -33.51
CA GLU A 32 -0.65 -50.09 -32.29
C GLU A 32 0.24 -49.33 -31.29
N LEU A 33 1.51 -49.72 -31.15
CA LEU A 33 2.47 -49.01 -30.30
C LEU A 33 2.76 -47.60 -30.80
N VAL A 34 2.86 -47.41 -32.12
CA VAL A 34 3.01 -46.09 -32.74
C VAL A 34 1.78 -45.24 -32.48
N ASP A 35 0.58 -45.74 -32.75
CA ASP A 35 -0.67 -45.01 -32.53
C ASP A 35 -0.82 -44.62 -31.05
N ARG A 36 -0.57 -45.56 -30.14
CA ARG A 36 -0.62 -45.30 -28.70
C ARG A 36 0.43 -44.27 -28.26
N LYS A 37 1.63 -44.31 -28.83
CA LYS A 37 2.67 -43.30 -28.58
C LYS A 37 2.22 -41.92 -29.05
N THR A 38 1.66 -41.81 -30.26
CA THR A 38 1.17 -40.52 -30.78
C THR A 38 0.03 -39.95 -29.94
N LEU A 39 -0.88 -40.80 -29.46
CA LEU A 39 -1.96 -40.41 -28.56
C LEU A 39 -1.40 -39.85 -27.25
N LEU A 40 -0.48 -40.59 -26.61
CA LEU A 40 0.17 -40.16 -25.37
C LEU A 40 0.96 -38.87 -25.53
N GLU A 41 1.66 -38.68 -26.66
CA GLU A 41 2.35 -37.42 -26.96
C GLU A 41 1.37 -36.24 -27.10
N THR A 42 0.22 -36.48 -27.70
CA THR A 42 -0.84 -35.47 -27.88
C THR A 42 -1.49 -35.10 -26.54
N GLU A 43 -1.82 -36.08 -25.71
CA GLU A 43 -2.35 -35.86 -24.35
C GLU A 43 -1.34 -35.16 -23.46
N LYS A 44 -0.07 -35.58 -23.49
CA LYS A 44 1.03 -34.94 -22.76
C LYS A 44 1.17 -33.46 -23.16
N LYS A 45 1.08 -33.14 -24.45
CA LYS A 45 1.06 -31.75 -24.93
C LYS A 45 -0.13 -30.96 -24.38
N LYS A 46 -1.34 -31.53 -24.37
CA LYS A 46 -2.54 -30.89 -23.78
C LYS A 46 -2.35 -30.62 -22.29
N PHE A 47 -1.86 -31.60 -21.55
CA PHE A 47 -1.61 -31.50 -20.11
C PHE A 47 -0.62 -30.38 -19.77
N TYR A 48 0.50 -30.26 -20.51
CA TYR A 48 1.44 -29.17 -20.28
C TYR A 48 0.85 -27.80 -20.58
N ARG A 49 0.09 -27.67 -21.68
CA ARG A 49 -0.59 -26.42 -22.04
C ARG A 49 -1.60 -25.98 -20.97
N GLU A 50 -2.40 -26.92 -20.46
CA GLU A 50 -3.35 -26.64 -19.39
C GLU A 50 -2.64 -26.25 -18.08
N ARG A 51 -1.53 -26.93 -17.74
CA ARG A 51 -0.68 -26.54 -16.61
C ARG A 51 -0.11 -25.13 -16.75
N GLU A 52 0.38 -24.75 -17.93
CA GLU A 52 0.89 -23.40 -18.19
C GLU A 52 -0.20 -22.36 -18.01
N LEU A 53 -1.39 -22.58 -18.61
CA LEU A 53 -2.54 -21.69 -18.44
C LEU A 53 -2.93 -21.54 -16.96
N ILE A 54 -2.98 -22.63 -16.19
CA ILE A 54 -3.28 -22.59 -14.76
C ILE A 54 -2.21 -21.80 -13.99
N GLN A 55 -0.92 -21.95 -14.33
CA GLN A 55 0.16 -21.17 -13.71
C GLN A 55 0.05 -19.69 -14.04
N GLU A 56 -0.27 -19.35 -15.29
CA GLU A 56 -0.44 -17.98 -15.75
C GLU A 56 -1.65 -17.31 -15.07
N VAL A 57 -2.78 -18.01 -14.98
CA VAL A 57 -3.96 -17.56 -14.22
C VAL A 57 -3.62 -17.33 -12.75
N ARG A 58 -2.85 -18.24 -12.11
CA ARG A 58 -2.40 -18.06 -10.72
C ARG A 58 -1.49 -16.84 -10.55
N LYS A 59 -0.61 -16.58 -11.51
CA LYS A 59 0.26 -15.39 -11.51
C LYS A 59 -0.56 -14.10 -11.58
N PHE A 60 -1.56 -14.06 -12.46
CA PHE A 60 -2.46 -12.92 -12.60
C PHE A 60 -3.42 -12.75 -11.40
N GLN A 61 -3.87 -13.85 -10.81
CA GLN A 61 -4.65 -13.83 -9.56
C GLN A 61 -3.82 -13.35 -8.37
N ASN A 62 -2.53 -13.70 -8.31
CA ASN A 62 -1.64 -13.14 -7.30
C ASN A 62 -1.49 -11.63 -7.46
N GLU A 63 -1.58 -11.10 -8.68
CA GLU A 63 -1.55 -9.66 -8.89
C GLU A 63 -2.85 -8.98 -8.42
N LYS A 64 -4.02 -9.60 -8.59
CA LYS A 64 -5.31 -9.01 -8.19
C LYS A 64 -5.63 -9.23 -6.71
N VAL A 65 -5.94 -8.15 -6.01
CA VAL A 65 -6.36 -8.14 -4.61
C VAL A 65 -7.80 -7.65 -4.51
N LYS A 66 -8.62 -8.40 -3.78
CA LYS A 66 -9.97 -8.00 -3.39
C LYS A 66 -9.95 -7.40 -1.98
N LEU A 67 -10.65 -6.29 -1.80
CA LEU A 67 -10.81 -5.60 -0.52
C LEU A 67 -12.30 -5.41 -0.26
N ASN A 68 -12.72 -5.58 0.98
CA ASN A 68 -14.04 -5.24 1.48
C ASN A 68 -13.88 -4.09 2.46
N ILE A 69 -14.31 -2.89 2.09
CA ILE A 69 -14.12 -1.67 2.86
C ILE A 69 -15.47 -1.23 3.38
N GLY A 70 -15.73 -1.46 4.67
CA GLY A 70 -17.01 -1.10 5.30
C GLY A 70 -18.25 -1.75 4.67
N GLY A 71 -18.10 -2.84 3.90
CA GLY A 71 -19.17 -3.51 3.16
C GLY A 71 -19.11 -3.33 1.65
N ASP A 72 -18.32 -2.38 1.14
CA ASP A 72 -18.14 -2.16 -0.30
C ASP A 72 -16.91 -2.89 -0.84
N PHE A 73 -17.09 -3.55 -1.98
CA PHE A 73 -16.03 -4.36 -2.58
C PHE A 73 -15.20 -3.58 -3.60
N PHE A 74 -13.88 -3.63 -3.43
CA PHE A 74 -12.89 -3.07 -4.33
C PHE A 74 -12.00 -4.18 -4.88
N THR A 75 -11.57 -4.03 -6.13
CA THR A 75 -10.54 -4.86 -6.72
C THR A 75 -9.42 -3.98 -7.25
N THR A 76 -8.18 -4.33 -6.93
CA THR A 76 -6.99 -3.61 -7.36
C THR A 76 -5.81 -4.55 -7.51
N SER A 77 -4.60 -4.05 -7.78
CA SER A 77 -3.38 -4.85 -7.85
C SER A 77 -2.54 -4.80 -6.56
N LEU A 78 -1.74 -5.84 -6.30
CA LEU A 78 -0.69 -5.82 -5.29
C LEU A 78 0.22 -4.61 -5.48
N THR A 79 0.63 -4.34 -6.73
CA THR A 79 1.51 -3.21 -7.08
C THR A 79 0.94 -1.85 -6.66
N THR A 80 -0.39 -1.69 -6.72
CA THR A 80 -1.07 -0.47 -6.25
C THR A 80 -1.03 -0.39 -4.73
N LEU A 81 -1.36 -1.47 -4.01
CA LEU A 81 -1.40 -1.47 -2.54
C LEU A 81 -0.02 -1.40 -1.90
N THR A 82 1.03 -1.84 -2.60
CA THR A 82 2.42 -1.76 -2.16
C THR A 82 3.14 -0.52 -2.69
N ARG A 83 2.41 0.44 -3.25
CA ARG A 83 2.99 1.68 -3.78
C ARG A 83 3.73 2.47 -2.70
N ASP A 84 3.17 2.52 -1.49
CA ASP A 84 3.88 2.91 -0.27
C ASP A 84 4.16 1.64 0.56
N PRO A 85 5.41 1.13 0.58
CA PRO A 85 5.78 -0.09 1.29
C PRO A 85 5.56 -0.02 2.81
N ASN A 86 5.56 1.18 3.39
CA ASN A 86 5.42 1.40 4.82
C ASN A 86 3.95 1.50 5.26
N SER A 87 3.03 1.63 4.30
CA SER A 87 1.60 1.74 4.56
C SER A 87 1.01 0.48 5.21
N LEU A 88 -0.09 0.66 5.93
CA LEU A 88 -0.89 -0.43 6.47
C LEU A 88 -1.39 -1.35 5.34
N LEU A 89 -1.80 -0.79 4.20
CA LEU A 89 -2.29 -1.55 3.06
C LEU A 89 -1.22 -2.49 2.48
N ALA A 90 0.01 -1.99 2.32
CA ALA A 90 1.14 -2.82 1.90
C ALA A 90 1.43 -3.94 2.89
N LYS A 91 1.45 -3.63 4.19
CA LYS A 91 1.65 -4.63 5.25
C LYS A 91 0.54 -5.68 5.27
N ARG A 92 -0.73 -5.29 5.05
CA ARG A 92 -1.86 -6.23 5.02
C ARG A 92 -1.71 -7.30 3.94
N VAL A 93 -1.18 -6.93 2.78
CA VAL A 93 -1.04 -7.86 1.64
C VAL A 93 0.30 -8.60 1.61
N THR A 94 1.36 -8.03 2.21
CA THR A 94 2.71 -8.64 2.19
C THR A 94 3.05 -9.45 3.44
N ASP A 95 2.49 -9.11 4.62
CA ASP A 95 2.76 -9.86 5.86
C ASP A 95 2.07 -11.24 5.82
N PRO A 96 2.82 -12.36 5.93
CA PRO A 96 2.25 -13.72 5.94
C PRO A 96 1.21 -13.98 7.05
N LYS A 97 1.27 -13.26 8.17
CA LYS A 97 0.33 -13.40 9.28
C LYS A 97 -0.97 -12.66 9.02
N LEU A 98 -0.88 -11.46 8.44
CA LEU A 98 -2.05 -10.63 8.11
C LEU A 98 -2.73 -11.11 6.83
N SER A 99 -1.95 -11.55 5.84
CA SER A 99 -2.45 -12.08 4.57
C SER A 99 -3.29 -13.37 4.69
N ARG A 100 -3.18 -14.08 5.83
CA ARG A 100 -4.01 -15.24 6.19
C ARG A 100 -5.38 -14.87 6.75
N ARG A 101 -5.58 -13.62 7.19
CA ARG A 101 -6.87 -13.12 7.71
C ARG A 101 -7.75 -12.63 6.55
N ARG A 102 -8.08 -13.53 5.63
CA ARG A 102 -8.99 -13.27 4.52
C ARG A 102 -10.39 -13.76 4.85
N GLU A 103 -11.38 -13.12 4.25
CA GLU A 103 -12.76 -13.60 4.23
C GLU A 103 -12.86 -14.89 3.38
N ALA A 104 -14.02 -15.56 3.44
CA ALA A 104 -14.25 -16.82 2.75
C ALA A 104 -14.11 -16.73 1.22
N ASP A 105 -14.35 -15.56 0.64
CA ASP A 105 -14.23 -15.25 -0.78
C ASP A 105 -12.81 -14.73 -1.18
N GLY A 106 -11.90 -14.65 -0.20
CA GLY A 106 -10.52 -14.24 -0.34
C GLY A 106 -10.24 -12.74 -0.21
N SER A 107 -11.23 -11.90 0.09
CA SER A 107 -11.03 -10.46 0.32
C SER A 107 -10.40 -10.14 1.67
N PHE A 108 -9.79 -8.95 1.74
CA PHE A 108 -9.37 -8.34 3.00
C PHE A 108 -10.44 -7.37 3.49
N PHE A 109 -11.02 -7.66 4.65
CA PHE A 109 -11.94 -6.75 5.31
C PHE A 109 -11.19 -5.61 6.03
N ILE A 110 -11.67 -4.39 5.83
CA ILE A 110 -11.23 -3.19 6.52
C ILE A 110 -12.48 -2.40 6.93
N ASP A 111 -12.63 -2.18 8.24
CA ASP A 111 -13.75 -1.46 8.82
C ASP A 111 -13.54 0.07 8.73
N ARG A 112 -13.68 0.62 7.52
CA ARG A 112 -13.48 2.04 7.18
C ARG A 112 -14.47 2.51 6.13
N ASP A 113 -14.53 3.82 5.91
CA ASP A 113 -15.41 4.43 4.91
C ASP A 113 -14.94 4.15 3.48
N SER A 114 -15.82 3.57 2.68
CA SER A 114 -15.54 3.19 1.29
C SER A 114 -15.49 4.38 0.32
N THR A 115 -16.22 5.45 0.61
CA THR A 115 -16.31 6.66 -0.22
C THR A 115 -14.97 7.38 -0.22
N VAL A 116 -14.39 7.58 0.96
CA VAL A 116 -13.06 8.20 1.10
C VAL A 116 -11.96 7.25 0.64
N PHE A 117 -12.10 5.94 0.91
CA PHE A 117 -11.15 4.94 0.41
C PHE A 117 -11.02 4.95 -1.12
N ARG A 118 -12.08 5.25 -1.87
CA ARG A 118 -12.00 5.41 -3.33
C ARG A 118 -10.96 6.46 -3.72
N ILE A 119 -10.88 7.56 -2.99
CA ILE A 119 -9.92 8.65 -3.21
C ILE A 119 -8.51 8.17 -2.89
N VAL A 120 -8.33 7.51 -1.74
CA VAL A 120 -7.04 6.89 -1.33
C VAL A 120 -6.55 5.90 -2.39
N LEU A 121 -7.42 5.04 -2.88
CA LEU A 121 -7.07 4.03 -3.88
C LEU A 121 -6.66 4.67 -5.21
N ASN A 122 -7.36 5.72 -5.64
CA ASN A 122 -7.01 6.46 -6.86
C ASN A 122 -5.68 7.20 -6.69
N TYR A 123 -5.40 7.75 -5.50
CA TYR A 123 -4.09 8.30 -5.19
C TYR A 123 -2.98 7.25 -5.34
N LEU A 124 -3.14 6.04 -4.81
CA LEU A 124 -2.12 4.99 -4.95
C LEU A 124 -1.87 4.55 -6.41
N ARG A 125 -2.88 4.71 -7.28
CA ARG A 125 -2.77 4.42 -8.72
C ARG A 125 -1.97 5.51 -9.42
N ASP A 126 -2.40 6.76 -9.26
CA ASP A 126 -2.01 7.89 -10.12
C ASP A 126 -1.05 8.88 -9.45
N GLN A 127 -0.84 8.76 -8.14
CA GLN A 127 -0.10 9.70 -7.28
C GLN A 127 -0.60 11.15 -7.38
N ARG A 128 -1.91 11.31 -7.62
CA ARG A 128 -2.56 12.61 -7.79
C ARG A 128 -3.89 12.66 -7.04
N ILE A 129 -4.21 13.82 -6.50
CA ILE A 129 -5.54 14.17 -5.98
C ILE A 129 -6.13 15.29 -6.85
N PRO A 130 -7.39 15.18 -7.30
CA PRO A 130 -8.06 16.25 -8.05
C PRO A 130 -8.21 17.53 -7.23
N ASP A 131 -8.21 18.69 -7.90
CA ASP A 131 -8.36 19.99 -7.24
C ASP A 131 -9.72 20.10 -6.52
N SER A 132 -10.77 19.45 -7.04
CA SER A 132 -12.08 19.39 -6.38
C SER A 132 -12.06 18.73 -5.00
N VAL A 133 -11.09 17.85 -4.74
CA VAL A 133 -10.86 17.25 -3.42
C VAL A 133 -9.93 18.15 -2.60
N ARG A 134 -8.99 18.85 -3.25
CA ARG A 134 -8.06 19.75 -2.57
C ARG A 134 -8.76 20.98 -2.00
N ASP A 135 -9.70 21.52 -2.76
CA ASP A 135 -10.39 22.77 -2.46
C ASP A 135 -11.61 22.57 -1.54
N ASP A 136 -12.04 21.32 -1.32
CA ASP A 136 -13.11 20.99 -0.37
C ASP A 136 -12.50 20.65 1.02
N PRO A 137 -12.66 21.52 2.03
CA PRO A 137 -12.04 21.31 3.33
C PRO A 137 -12.55 20.04 4.03
N LYS A 138 -13.82 19.70 3.84
CA LYS A 138 -14.45 18.55 4.50
C LYS A 138 -13.92 17.25 3.93
N ILE A 139 -13.90 17.13 2.59
CA ILE A 139 -13.36 15.93 1.94
C ILE A 139 -11.86 15.80 2.24
N MET A 140 -11.12 16.91 2.26
CA MET A 140 -9.71 16.89 2.62
C MET A 140 -9.50 16.41 4.07
N ASP A 141 -10.31 16.87 5.02
CA ASP A 141 -10.24 16.40 6.41
C ASP A 141 -10.49 14.90 6.53
N GLU A 142 -11.55 14.40 5.89
CA GLU A 142 -11.86 12.98 5.83
C GLU A 142 -10.72 12.18 5.18
N LEU A 143 -10.14 12.69 4.09
CA LEU A 143 -9.00 12.08 3.41
C LEU A 143 -7.75 12.03 4.30
N MET A 144 -7.46 13.07 5.08
CA MET A 144 -6.31 13.08 6.00
C MET A 144 -6.47 12.07 7.12
N GLN A 145 -7.71 11.87 7.63
CA GLN A 145 -7.99 10.82 8.62
C GLN A 145 -7.72 9.43 8.05
N GLU A 146 -8.17 9.15 6.82
CA GLU A 146 -7.87 7.89 6.15
C GLU A 146 -6.37 7.74 5.83
N ALA A 147 -5.71 8.80 5.38
CA ALA A 147 -4.27 8.79 5.11
C ALA A 147 -3.46 8.41 6.36
N GLN A 148 -3.86 8.93 7.53
CA GLN A 148 -3.27 8.59 8.82
C GLN A 148 -3.58 7.14 9.22
N TYR A 149 -4.83 6.70 9.06
CA TYR A 149 -5.22 5.30 9.35
C TYR A 149 -4.44 4.30 8.51
N TYR A 150 -4.35 4.52 7.20
CA TYR A 150 -3.61 3.67 6.27
C TYR A 150 -2.09 3.90 6.34
N GLN A 151 -1.62 4.88 7.10
CA GLN A 151 -0.21 5.24 7.27
C GLN A 151 0.50 5.57 5.94
N ILE A 152 -0.20 6.19 5.00
CA ILE A 152 0.35 6.54 3.68
C ILE A 152 1.07 7.88 3.80
N GLN A 153 2.41 7.84 3.81
CA GLN A 153 3.23 8.98 4.23
C GLN A 153 3.08 10.19 3.30
N ASP A 154 3.19 9.93 2.00
CA ASP A 154 3.15 10.99 0.98
C ASP A 154 1.75 11.62 0.88
N LEU A 155 0.70 10.82 1.13
CA LEU A 155 -0.68 11.32 1.14
C LEU A 155 -0.95 12.23 2.34
N MET A 156 -0.42 11.89 3.52
CA MET A 156 -0.54 12.77 4.69
C MET A 156 0.07 14.14 4.40
N ARG A 157 1.24 14.22 3.77
CA ARG A 157 1.89 15.51 3.47
C ARG A 157 1.16 16.36 2.44
N LEU A 158 0.25 15.77 1.67
CA LEU A 158 -0.32 16.37 0.47
C LEU A 158 -1.00 17.71 0.73
N ARG A 159 -1.74 17.84 1.85
CA ARG A 159 -2.43 19.08 2.24
C ARG A 159 -1.50 20.29 2.29
N TRP A 160 -0.24 20.07 2.62
CA TRP A 160 0.74 21.14 2.81
C TRP A 160 1.72 21.28 1.63
N THR A 161 1.54 20.49 0.56
CA THR A 161 2.36 20.63 -0.65
C THR A 161 2.07 21.94 -1.37
N GLY A 162 3.11 22.71 -1.66
CA GLY A 162 2.99 23.97 -2.40
C GLY A 162 2.59 25.20 -1.56
N LEU A 163 2.60 25.09 -0.23
CA LEU A 163 2.44 26.27 0.63
C LEU A 163 3.63 27.23 0.50
N PRO A 164 3.44 28.55 0.70
CA PRO A 164 4.54 29.51 0.74
C PRO A 164 5.53 29.16 1.86
N LEU A 165 6.78 28.91 1.47
CA LEU A 165 7.90 28.65 2.39
C LEU A 165 8.32 29.94 3.10
N ILE A 166 8.56 29.85 4.41
CA ILE A 166 9.21 30.88 5.22
C ILE A 166 10.59 30.38 5.62
N THR A 167 11.64 31.17 5.39
CA THR A 167 12.99 30.84 5.87
C THR A 167 13.22 31.31 7.32
N GLN A 168 14.28 30.81 7.96
CA GLN A 168 14.64 31.27 9.30
C GLN A 168 14.98 32.78 9.32
N GLU A 169 15.64 33.30 8.28
CA GLU A 169 15.94 34.73 8.17
C GLU A 169 14.66 35.55 8.00
N GLU A 170 13.72 35.07 7.19
CA GLU A 170 12.42 35.73 7.02
C GLU A 170 11.60 35.71 8.30
N LEU A 171 11.58 34.59 9.02
CA LEU A 171 10.94 34.47 10.32
C LEU A 171 11.50 35.52 11.29
N ALA A 172 12.84 35.59 11.44
CA ALA A 172 13.48 36.55 12.34
C ALA A 172 13.27 38.01 11.92
N ARG A 173 13.14 38.29 10.62
CA ARG A 173 12.83 39.63 10.12
C ARG A 173 11.38 40.04 10.40
N LEU A 174 10.43 39.13 10.19
CA LEU A 174 9.01 39.38 10.40
C LEU A 174 8.63 39.40 11.88
N TYR A 175 9.29 38.54 12.66
CA TYR A 175 9.04 38.32 14.07
C TYR A 175 10.38 38.37 14.81
N PRO A 176 10.93 39.56 15.09
CA PRO A 176 12.18 39.65 15.82
C PRO A 176 12.04 39.05 17.22
N PRO A 177 12.94 38.13 17.63
CA PRO A 177 12.94 37.60 18.99
C PRO A 177 13.24 38.75 19.95
N SER A 178 12.18 39.24 20.60
CA SER A 178 12.21 40.40 21.48
C SER A 178 11.32 40.15 22.68
N THR A 179 11.45 41.00 23.70
CA THR A 179 10.51 41.11 24.81
C THR A 179 9.61 42.33 24.54
N PRO A 180 8.27 42.24 24.64
CA PRO A 180 7.44 41.15 25.19
C PRO A 180 7.10 40.03 24.16
N SER A 181 6.13 39.17 24.48
CA SER A 181 5.70 38.01 23.68
C SER A 181 5.34 38.35 22.22
N VAL A 182 5.60 37.38 21.33
CA VAL A 182 5.40 37.47 19.89
C VAL A 182 4.11 36.75 19.51
N THR A 183 3.23 37.45 18.80
CA THR A 183 2.02 36.86 18.22
C THR A 183 2.27 36.46 16.77
N PHE A 184 2.41 35.16 16.50
CA PHE A 184 2.60 34.66 15.15
C PHE A 184 1.29 34.59 14.37
N LYS A 185 1.32 35.05 13.11
CA LYS A 185 0.26 34.90 12.10
C LYS A 185 0.85 34.14 10.91
N LEU A 186 1.04 32.85 11.12
CA LEU A 186 1.75 31.96 10.21
C LEU A 186 0.83 30.83 9.72
N GLU A 187 -0.42 31.16 9.41
CA GLU A 187 -1.38 30.24 8.79
C GLU A 187 -1.06 29.99 7.32
N HIS A 188 -1.33 28.77 6.86
CA HIS A 188 -1.12 28.34 5.47
C HIS A 188 0.32 28.60 4.98
N LYS A 189 1.32 28.29 5.80
CA LYS A 189 2.75 28.41 5.48
C LYS A 189 3.44 27.07 5.54
N ASP A 190 4.51 26.94 4.74
CA ASP A 190 5.49 25.90 4.96
C ASP A 190 6.57 26.44 5.90
N LEU A 191 6.64 25.87 7.09
CA LEU A 191 7.53 26.25 8.20
C LEU A 191 8.46 25.10 8.58
N HIS A 192 8.57 24.05 7.75
CA HIS A 192 9.29 22.84 8.12
C HIS A 192 10.73 23.14 8.60
N GLY A 193 11.12 22.49 9.70
CA GLY A 193 12.45 22.59 10.27
C GLY A 193 12.83 23.93 10.90
N LEU A 194 11.92 24.91 10.93
CA LEU A 194 12.20 26.22 11.53
C LEU A 194 12.44 26.13 13.03
N ASP A 195 13.25 27.07 13.50
CA ASP A 195 13.62 27.24 14.89
C ASP A 195 12.81 28.35 15.54
N PHE A 196 11.94 27.95 16.45
CA PHE A 196 11.17 28.81 17.34
C PHE A 196 11.71 28.76 18.77
N SER A 197 12.87 28.14 19.01
CA SER A 197 13.50 28.12 20.32
C SER A 197 13.71 29.55 20.81
N HIS A 198 13.50 29.74 22.11
CA HIS A 198 13.60 31.04 22.80
C HIS A 198 12.59 32.11 22.39
N TYR A 199 11.62 31.84 21.52
CA TYR A 199 10.49 32.75 21.35
C TYR A 199 9.56 32.68 22.56
N LYS A 200 9.01 33.83 22.95
CA LYS A 200 7.87 33.90 23.85
C LYS A 200 6.60 33.92 23.01
N VAL A 201 5.99 32.76 22.83
CA VAL A 201 4.83 32.56 21.95
C VAL A 201 3.56 33.05 22.67
N ASP A 202 2.93 34.08 22.12
CA ASP A 202 1.65 34.60 22.61
C ASP A 202 0.53 33.57 22.35
N PRO A 203 -0.40 33.32 23.30
CA PRO A 203 -1.53 32.42 23.12
C PRO A 203 -2.47 32.74 21.94
N ARG A 204 -2.42 33.95 21.39
CA ARG A 204 -3.17 34.38 20.19
C ARG A 204 -2.44 34.02 18.88
N SER A 205 -1.28 33.38 18.98
CA SER A 205 -0.51 32.90 17.84
C SER A 205 -1.25 31.79 17.11
N SER A 206 -1.07 31.75 15.80
CA SER A 206 -1.74 30.80 14.93
C SER A 206 -0.79 30.30 13.84
N PHE A 207 -0.77 28.97 13.74
CA PHE A 207 -0.04 28.15 12.80
C PHE A 207 -1.00 27.19 12.07
N ALA A 208 -2.29 27.51 12.07
CA ALA A 208 -3.32 26.65 11.51
C ALA A 208 -3.06 26.39 10.01
N TYR A 209 -3.36 25.17 9.57
CA TYR A 209 -3.15 24.73 8.18
C TYR A 209 -1.70 24.82 7.67
N SER A 210 -0.71 24.94 8.55
CA SER A 210 0.70 25.08 8.16
C SER A 210 1.48 23.77 8.33
N ASN A 211 2.56 23.65 7.57
CA ASN A 211 3.52 22.58 7.73
C ASN A 211 4.54 22.96 8.80
N LEU A 212 4.56 22.24 9.91
CA LEU A 212 5.52 22.41 11.00
C LEU A 212 6.38 21.15 11.18
N GLU A 213 6.54 20.32 10.14
CA GLU A 213 7.36 19.11 10.20
C GLU A 213 8.76 19.44 10.75
N GLY A 214 9.17 18.76 11.83
CA GLY A 214 10.51 18.94 12.40
C GLY A 214 10.80 20.32 13.02
N CYS A 215 9.79 21.17 13.25
CA CYS A 215 9.99 22.45 13.92
C CYS A 215 10.54 22.28 15.34
N ARG A 216 11.41 23.20 15.76
CA ARG A 216 11.96 23.22 17.12
C ARG A 216 11.29 24.31 17.94
N PHE A 217 10.54 23.92 18.96
CA PHE A 217 10.04 24.80 20.02
C PHE A 217 10.70 24.50 21.37
N GLU A 218 11.77 23.69 21.39
CA GLU A 218 12.55 23.43 22.60
C GLU A 218 12.97 24.78 23.22
N GLU A 219 12.72 24.98 24.52
CA GLU A 219 12.96 26.26 25.21
C GLU A 219 12.14 27.48 24.73
N ALA A 220 11.17 27.33 23.83
CA ALA A 220 10.17 28.37 23.57
C ALA A 220 9.23 28.51 24.77
N TRP A 221 8.86 29.74 25.14
CA TRP A 221 7.89 29.99 26.22
C TRP A 221 6.47 30.04 25.67
N PHE A 222 5.60 29.19 26.20
CA PHE A 222 4.16 29.24 26.00
C PHE A 222 3.50 29.72 27.28
N GLU A 223 2.87 30.89 27.20
CA GLU A 223 2.17 31.50 28.33
C GLU A 223 0.76 30.88 28.47
N PHE A 224 0.25 30.83 29.69
CA PHE A 224 -1.11 30.39 29.96
C PHE A 224 -2.08 31.57 29.82
N ASP A 225 -3.21 31.33 29.16
CA ASP A 225 -4.33 32.25 29.07
C ASP A 225 -5.65 31.49 29.24
N PHE A 226 -6.64 32.12 29.88
CA PHE A 226 -7.93 31.49 30.18
C PHE A 226 -8.87 31.41 28.97
N GLU A 227 -8.66 32.25 27.96
CA GLU A 227 -9.53 32.39 26.79
C GLU A 227 -8.83 31.99 25.48
N GLN A 228 -7.50 32.08 25.44
CA GLN A 228 -6.69 31.89 24.25
C GLN A 228 -5.75 30.69 24.39
N GLN A 229 -5.55 30.01 23.26
CA GLN A 229 -4.65 28.87 23.12
C GLN A 229 -4.01 28.96 21.73
N VAL A 230 -2.71 28.69 21.65
CA VAL A 230 -2.00 28.70 20.36
C VAL A 230 -2.69 27.74 19.40
N ASP A 231 -2.98 28.25 18.20
CA ASP A 231 -3.76 27.54 17.20
C ASP A 231 -2.84 26.72 16.28
N PHE A 232 -2.91 25.41 16.42
CA PHE A 232 -2.24 24.44 15.55
C PHE A 232 -3.26 23.56 14.81
N ARG A 233 -4.51 24.00 14.66
CA ARG A 233 -5.54 23.21 13.99
C ARG A 233 -5.11 22.90 12.56
N TYR A 234 -5.29 21.66 12.15
CA TYR A 234 -4.91 21.19 10.82
C TYR A 234 -3.44 21.46 10.45
N ALA A 235 -2.56 21.56 11.43
CA ALA A 235 -1.12 21.66 11.21
C ALA A 235 -0.49 20.28 11.05
N TYR A 236 0.62 20.20 10.31
CA TYR A 236 1.44 19.00 10.24
C TYR A 236 2.61 19.11 11.22
N LEU A 237 2.57 18.34 12.30
CA LEU A 237 3.47 18.47 13.46
C LEU A 237 4.36 17.24 13.67
N ARG A 238 4.48 16.35 12.68
CA ARG A 238 5.39 15.20 12.80
C ARG A 238 6.83 15.67 12.98
N GLY A 239 7.53 15.11 13.95
CA GLY A 239 8.89 15.49 14.33
C GLY A 239 9.01 16.85 15.00
N ALA A 240 7.92 17.62 15.16
CA ALA A 240 7.97 18.89 15.88
C ALA A 240 8.21 18.64 17.37
N ARG A 241 9.10 19.43 17.97
CA ARG A 241 9.55 19.25 19.36
C ARG A 241 9.07 20.41 20.22
N PHE A 242 8.34 20.10 21.28
CA PHE A 242 7.73 21.07 22.20
C PHE A 242 8.33 20.94 23.59
N PRO A 243 8.31 22.03 24.40
CA PRO A 243 8.68 21.95 25.81
C PRO A 243 7.69 21.06 26.57
N GLU A 244 8.21 20.27 27.52
CA GLU A 244 7.38 19.37 28.32
C GLU A 244 6.37 20.16 29.17
N PRO A 245 5.12 19.68 29.30
CA PRO A 245 4.14 20.27 30.21
C PRO A 245 4.66 20.34 31.65
N GLY A 246 4.46 21.50 32.30
CA GLY A 246 4.90 21.73 33.69
C GLY A 246 6.31 22.31 33.83
N THR A 247 7.01 22.53 32.72
CA THR A 247 8.30 23.25 32.70
C THR A 247 8.09 24.77 32.77
N PRO A 248 9.12 25.58 33.10
CA PRO A 248 9.04 27.04 33.01
C PRO A 248 8.72 27.56 31.59
N HIS A 249 9.00 26.74 30.56
CA HIS A 249 8.72 27.02 29.16
C HIS A 249 7.30 26.65 28.75
N ARG A 250 6.62 25.80 29.52
CA ARG A 250 5.22 25.44 29.33
C ARG A 250 4.57 25.20 30.68
N VAL A 251 4.06 26.28 31.27
CA VAL A 251 3.48 26.23 32.61
C VAL A 251 2.27 25.27 32.67
N PRO A 252 1.97 24.70 33.86
CA PRO A 252 0.80 23.84 34.02
C PRO A 252 -0.49 24.52 33.51
N GLY A 253 -1.29 23.78 32.73
CA GLY A 253 -2.54 24.27 32.17
C GLY A 253 -2.46 24.80 30.73
N VAL A 254 -1.26 25.00 30.18
CA VAL A 254 -1.10 25.39 28.76
C VAL A 254 -1.53 24.25 27.83
N GLN A 255 -2.57 24.53 27.04
CA GLN A 255 -3.11 23.66 26.02
C GLN A 255 -3.03 24.32 24.64
N PHE A 256 -3.09 23.49 23.61
CA PHE A 256 -3.01 23.89 22.21
C PHE A 256 -4.29 23.47 21.48
N LYS A 257 -4.75 24.28 20.52
CA LYS A 257 -5.83 23.87 19.62
C LYS A 257 -5.22 22.99 18.54
N ILE A 258 -5.44 21.68 18.64
CA ILE A 258 -4.81 20.67 17.75
C ILE A 258 -5.83 19.87 16.93
N GLU A 259 -7.08 20.35 16.84
CA GLU A 259 -8.12 19.69 16.04
C GLU A 259 -7.65 19.49 14.59
N GLY A 260 -7.73 18.26 14.10
CA GLY A 260 -7.31 17.88 12.74
C GLY A 260 -5.80 17.97 12.47
N ALA A 261 -4.97 18.25 13.48
CA ALA A 261 -3.52 18.24 13.35
C ALA A 261 -2.98 16.80 13.21
N ILE A 262 -1.93 16.62 12.42
CA ILE A 262 -1.23 15.33 12.30
C ILE A 262 0.03 15.36 13.15
N THR A 263 0.12 14.46 14.12
CA THR A 263 1.19 14.43 15.13
C THR A 263 1.79 13.02 15.23
N ASP A 264 2.96 12.87 15.86
CA ASP A 264 3.58 11.56 16.12
C ASP A 264 3.03 10.85 17.36
N GLY A 265 2.00 11.41 18.01
CA GLY A 265 1.50 10.93 19.30
C GLY A 265 2.42 11.26 20.49
N SER A 266 3.59 11.87 20.25
CA SER A 266 4.41 12.48 21.31
C SER A 266 3.73 13.76 21.80
N THR A 267 3.65 13.89 23.13
CA THR A 267 2.99 14.93 23.92
C THR A 267 3.15 16.35 23.38
N LEU A 268 2.23 16.72 22.49
CA LEU A 268 1.70 18.08 22.40
C LEU A 268 0.83 18.39 23.61
#